data_AF-A0A972THP4-F1
#
_entry.id   AF-A0A972THP4-F1
#
_cell.length_a   1.000
_cell.length_b   1.000
_cell.length_c   1.000
_cell.angle_alpha   90.00
_cell.angle_beta   90.00
_cell.angle_gamma   90.00
#
_symmetry.space_group_name_H-M   'P 1'
#
loop_
_entity.id
_entity.type
_entity.pdbx_description
1 polymer ?
#
loop_
_entity_poly.entity_id
_entity_poly.type
_entity_poly.pdbx_seq_one_letter_code
_entity_poly.pdbx_strand_id
1 'polypeptide(L)' 'MQEQEFYDVKTKKKFKATEYRLEEKKGRFFVVAKSPAGTHECWRVVSKDTAAKIKG' A
#
# COMPACT_ATOMS: atom_id res chain seq x y z
N MET A 1 -10.45 -7.78 7.71
CA MET A 1 -9.71 -6.79 6.90
C MET A 1 -8.24 -7.22 6.89
N GLN A 2 -7.65 -7.48 5.72
CA GLN A 2 -6.23 -7.87 5.65
C GLN A 2 -5.36 -6.65 5.91
N GLU A 3 -4.53 -6.71 6.96
CA GLU A 3 -3.58 -5.66 7.29
C GLU A 3 -2.36 -5.73 6.34
N GLN A 4 -1.98 -4.61 5.74
CA GLN A 4 -0.87 -4.54 4.80
C GLN A 4 0.33 -3.84 5.44
N GLU A 5 1.50 -4.45 5.33
CA GLU A 5 2.75 -3.81 5.75
C GLU A 5 3.23 -2.83 4.66
N PHE A 6 3.48 -1.59 5.05
CA PHE A 6 4.05 -0.55 4.21
C PHE A 6 5.41 -0.15 4.76
N TYR A 7 6.28 0.29 3.86
CA TYR A 7 7.55 0.89 4.22
C TYR A 7 7.51 2.38 3.89
N ASP A 8 7.56 3.20 4.92
CA ASP A 8 7.67 4.65 4.74
C ASP A 8 9.14 5.00 4.51
N VAL A 9 9.48 5.34 3.26
CA VAL A 9 10.85 5.71 2.88
C VAL A 9 11.30 7.04 3.49
N LYS A 10 10.38 7.92 3.88
CA LYS A 10 10.73 9.20 4.52
C LYS A 10 11.13 9.01 5.96
N THR A 11 10.35 8.23 6.71
CA THR A 11 10.63 7.94 8.12
C THR A 11 11.51 6.71 8.30
N LYS A 12 11.78 5.95 7.22
CA LYS A 12 12.52 4.68 7.17
C LYS A 12 11.95 3.62 8.11
N LYS A 13 10.64 3.67 8.37
CA LYS A 13 9.94 2.76 9.28
C LYS A 13 8.92 1.92 8.54
N LYS A 14 8.75 0.70 9.02
CA LYS A 14 7.66 -0.17 8.62
C LYS A 14 6.45 0.13 9.48
N PHE A 15 5.28 0.17 8.87
CA PHE A 15 4.01 0.26 9.59
C PHE A 15 3.00 -0.65 8.91
N LYS A 16 1.97 -1.01 9.65
CA LYS A 16 0.87 -1.81 9.14
C LYS A 16 -0.36 -0.93 9.03
N ALA A 17 -1.10 -1.07 7.93
CA ALA A 17 -2.33 -0.32 7.70
C ALA A 17 -3.44 -1.27 7.24
N THR A 18 -4.62 -1.10 7.84
CA THR A 18 -5.87 -1.75 7.43
C THR A 18 -6.60 -0.93 6.36
N GLU A 19 -6.41 0.38 6.35
CA GLU A 19 -6.98 1.30 5.38
C GLU A 19 -5.99 1.60 4.26
N TYR A 20 -6.26 1.05 3.09
CA TYR A 20 -5.48 1.30 1.88
C TYR A 20 -6.36 1.21 0.64
N ARG A 21 -5.89 1.85 -0.43
CA ARG A 21 -6.56 1.89 -1.74
C ARG A 21 -5.70 1.17 -2.77
N LEU A 22 -6.31 0.37 -3.62
CA LEU A 22 -5.64 -0.27 -4.75
C LEU A 22 -5.78 0.65 -5.97
N GLU A 23 -4.67 1.13 -6.52
CA GLU A 23 -4.61 1.86 -7.78
C GLU A 23 -3.89 1.04 -8.85
N GLU A 24 -4.41 1.08 -10.07
CA GLU A 24 -3.73 0.52 -11.23
C GLU A 24 -3.15 1.66 -12.08
N LYS A 25 -1.85 1.60 -12.35
CA LYS A 25 -1.15 2.60 -13.17
C LYS A 25 -0.22 1.91 -14.15
N LYS A 26 -0.44 2.14 -15.44
CA LYS A 26 0.36 1.56 -16.55
C LYS A 26 0.49 0.02 -16.46
N GLY A 27 -0.60 -0.67 -16.10
CA GLY A 27 -0.64 -2.15 -15.98
C GLY A 27 0.06 -2.73 -14.73
N ARG A 28 0.48 -1.88 -13.79
CA ARG A 28 0.97 -2.27 -12.47
C ARG A 28 -0.03 -1.88 -11.39
N PHE A 29 -0.12 -2.71 -10.36
CA PHE A 29 -0.98 -2.46 -9.21
C PHE A 29 -0.17 -1.85 -8.07
N PHE A 30 -0.75 -0.85 -7.43
CA PHE A 30 -0.18 -0.12 -6.31
C PHE A 30 -1.18 -0.13 -5.18
N VAL A 31 -0.72 -0.52 -4.00
CA VAL A 31 -1.47 -0.30 -2.78
C VAL A 31 -0.99 1.02 -2.19
N VAL A 32 -1.91 1.93 -1.95
CA VAL A 32 -1.66 3.29 -1.44
C VAL A 32 -2.30 3.43 -0.06
N ALA A 33 -1.49 3.69 0.95
CA ALA A 33 -1.94 3.95 2.32
C ALA A 33 -1.42 5.32 2.80
N LYS A 34 -2.12 5.96 3.75
CA LYS A 34 -1.59 7.16 4.41
C LYS A 34 -0.49 6.77 5.40
N SER A 35 0.58 7.55 5.46
CA SER A 35 1.59 7.37 6.50
C SER A 35 1.02 7.74 7.87
N PRO A 36 1.27 6.95 8.94
CA PRO A 36 0.90 7.32 10.30
C PRO A 36 1.77 8.45 10.86
N ALA A 37 2.92 8.73 10.23
CA ALA A 37 3.92 9.67 10.74
C ALA A 37 3.97 10.98 9.93
N GLY A 38 3.17 11.14 8.88
CA GLY A 38 3.21 12.32 8.02
C GLY A 38 1.98 12.49 7.14
N THR A 39 1.94 13.58 6.38
CA THR A 39 0.85 13.90 5.45
C THR A 39 0.99 13.23 4.08
N HIS A 40 2.02 12.42 3.87
CA HIS A 40 2.28 11.74 2.60
C HIS A 40 1.62 10.37 2.50
N GLU A 41 1.44 9.94 1.27
CA GLU A 41 0.94 8.61 0.93
C GLU A 41 2.11 7.66 0.63
N CYS A 42 2.00 6.43 1.12
CA CYS A 42 2.96 5.35 0.93
C CYS A 42 2.46 4.43 -0.17
N TRP A 43 3.23 4.35 -1.26
CA TRP A 43 2.90 3.58 -2.46
C TRP A 43 3.70 2.28 -2.48
N ARG A 44 3.00 1.15 -2.47
CA ARG A 44 3.60 -0.18 -2.54
C ARG A 44 3.18 -0.86 -3.84
N VAL A 45 4.15 -1.19 -4.70
CA VAL A 45 3.91 -2.04 -5.87
C VAL A 45 3.52 -3.44 -5.41
N VAL A 46 2.47 -3.98 -6.00
CA VAL A 46 2.04 -5.37 -5.83
C VAL A 46 1.85 -6.04 -7.19
N SER A 47 2.00 -7.37 -7.24
CA SER A 47 1.69 -8.15 -8.44
C SER A 47 0.19 -8.23 -8.66
N LYS A 48 -0.21 -8.65 -9.87
CA LYS A 48 -1.63 -8.85 -10.22
C LYS A 48 -2.31 -9.86 -9.28
N ASP A 49 -1.60 -10.94 -8.92
CA ASP A 49 -2.12 -11.98 -8.04
C ASP A 49 -2.38 -11.45 -6.63
N THR A 50 -1.47 -10.63 -6.10
CA THR A 50 -1.64 -10.01 -4.78
C THR A 50 -2.77 -8.97 -4.81
N ALA A 51 -2.86 -8.17 -5.87
CA ALA A 51 -3.95 -7.22 -6.06
C ALA A 51 -5.31 -7.92 -6.13
N ALA A 52 -5.40 -9.05 -6.84
CA ALA A 52 -6.61 -9.85 -6.93
C ALA A 52 -7.02 -10.44 -5.56
N LYS A 53 -6.06 -10.92 -4.76
CA LYS A 53 -6.31 -11.40 -3.39
C LYS A 53 -6.76 -10.31 -2.41
N ILE A 54 -6.37 -9.07 -2.65
CA ILE A 54 -6.75 -7.92 -1.84
C ILE A 54 -8.15 -7.40 -2.22
N LYS A 55 -8.48 -7.47 -3.52
CA LYS A 55 -9.77 -7.05 -4.05
C LYS A 55 -10.88 -8.10 -3.87
N GLY A 56 -10.49 -9.37 -3.74
CA GLY A 56 -11.39 -10.53 -3.63
C GLY A 56 -11.70 -10.97 -2.21
#